data_AF-A0A832YAG5-F1
#
_entry.id   AF-A0A832YAG5-F1
#
_cell.length_a   1.000
_cell.length_b   1.000
_cell.length_c   1.000
_cell.angle_alpha   90.00
_cell.angle_beta   90.00
_cell.angle_gamma   90.00
#
_symmetry.space_group_name_H-M   'P 1'
#
loop_
_entity.id
_entity.type
_entity.pdbx_description
1 polymer ?
#
loop_
_entity_poly.entity_id
_entity_poly.type
_entity_poly.pdbx_seq_one_letter_code
_entity_poly.pdbx_strand_id
1 'polypeptide(L)'
;MNRSNREDNNHQPSKNNRNRNQGGRTNQGSKKGRSSSGKSGRGGGQNSQASARIKEAVERAEARFSINPKPLGFPEELEPPKEISIKWKTTPIKQRTERQACDLVMIPGEWGFLDDDAVDGIGDRLKTHNMSVEQGLSLRKALMQEKAVYGHYKMMNKSNTFLKRYENGESVLQLSRRFDFPPVAIFRSILTARGWSKVKIRDSLRSPDKLLSKRDAEEFQKAEEKDRVTNVDQGETAVRADLFEVVVEKYLDTLGIKYRRQEELLKEQQKEHGRPLNTPDFLIMDKLTINGKLIAWIDAKNFYGANVSFAKKKTKKQMNRYIDEWGAGAIVYRHGFCEGMLIPGVLMLDQTPLDITIMYDE
;
A
#
# COMPACT_ATOMS: atom_id res chain seq x y z
N MET A 1 -13.96 -24.50 1.92
CA MET A 1 -13.90 -24.92 0.50
C MET A 1 -12.83 -24.10 -0.21
N ASN A 2 -11.86 -24.79 -0.81
CA ASN A 2 -10.60 -24.26 -1.34
C ASN A 2 -10.78 -23.07 -2.31
N ARG A 3 -10.22 -21.90 -1.95
CA ARG A 3 -9.96 -20.78 -2.87
C ARG A 3 -8.47 -20.72 -3.24
N SER A 4 -7.96 -21.81 -3.80
CA SER A 4 -6.70 -21.83 -4.55
C SER A 4 -7.03 -21.64 -6.03
N ASN A 5 -7.14 -20.38 -6.49
CA ASN A 5 -6.97 -19.95 -7.88
C ASN A 5 -7.31 -18.45 -7.98
N ARG A 6 -6.34 -17.59 -7.70
CA ARG A 6 -6.31 -16.22 -8.22
C ARG A 6 -5.13 -16.14 -9.19
N GLU A 7 -5.38 -16.48 -10.44
CA GLU A 7 -4.46 -16.16 -11.54
C GLU A 7 -4.62 -14.68 -11.90
N ASP A 8 -3.66 -13.85 -11.49
CA ASP A 8 -3.49 -12.49 -12.00
C ASP A 8 -2.98 -12.54 -13.46
N ASN A 9 -3.88 -12.84 -14.40
CA ASN A 9 -3.65 -12.66 -15.82
C ASN A 9 -4.01 -11.24 -16.23
N ASN A 10 -3.10 -10.30 -16.01
CA ASN A 10 -3.23 -8.98 -16.61
C ASN A 10 -1.87 -8.40 -16.98
N HIS A 11 -1.29 -8.89 -18.08
CA HIS A 11 -0.25 -8.19 -18.85
C HIS A 11 -0.16 -8.82 -20.25
N GLN A 12 -0.84 -8.21 -21.23
CA GLN A 12 -0.46 -8.36 -22.63
C GLN A 12 0.17 -7.06 -23.15
N PRO A 13 1.13 -7.14 -24.08
CA PRO A 13 2.02 -6.04 -24.41
C PRO A 13 1.38 -5.08 -25.42
N SER A 14 1.55 -3.79 -25.17
CA SER A 14 1.39 -2.75 -26.18
C SER A 14 2.24 -3.07 -27.42
N LYS A 15 1.60 -3.20 -28.58
CA LYS A 15 2.23 -3.38 -29.89
C LYS A 15 3.03 -2.12 -30.22
N ASN A 16 4.35 -2.21 -30.11
CA ASN A 16 5.28 -1.20 -30.63
C ASN A 16 5.32 -1.28 -32.16
N ASN A 17 4.69 -0.30 -32.82
CA ASN A 17 4.82 -0.13 -34.26
C ASN A 17 6.11 0.64 -34.56
N ARG A 18 7.16 -0.08 -34.96
CA ARG A 18 8.40 0.49 -35.49
C ARG A 18 8.18 0.87 -36.95
N ASN A 19 8.09 2.16 -37.26
CA ASN A 19 8.39 2.65 -38.60
C ASN A 19 9.74 3.36 -38.60
N ARG A 20 10.70 2.74 -39.29
CA ARG A 20 11.93 3.37 -39.77
C ARG A 20 11.54 4.43 -40.79
N ASN A 21 12.05 5.65 -40.64
CA ASN A 21 12.42 6.43 -41.81
C ASN A 21 13.71 7.19 -41.54
N GLN A 22 14.69 6.91 -42.40
CA GLN A 22 15.95 7.62 -42.51
C GLN A 22 15.69 8.98 -43.16
N GLY A 23 16.45 9.99 -42.75
CA GLY A 23 16.43 11.30 -43.39
C GLY A 23 17.38 12.23 -42.66
N GLY A 24 18.65 12.24 -43.07
CA GLY A 24 19.64 13.18 -42.57
C GLY A 24 19.31 14.60 -42.99
N ARG A 25 19.60 15.56 -42.10
CA ARG A 25 20.00 16.92 -42.49
C ARG A 25 20.70 17.61 -41.31
N THR A 26 21.95 17.98 -41.60
CA THR A 26 22.78 18.96 -40.91
C THR A 26 22.00 20.21 -40.53
N ASN A 27 22.18 20.73 -39.30
CA ASN A 27 22.29 22.19 -39.16
C ASN A 27 23.00 22.65 -37.89
N GLN A 28 23.72 23.76 -38.09
CA GLN A 28 24.68 24.43 -37.24
C GLN A 28 24.07 25.13 -36.01
N GLY A 29 24.97 25.46 -35.09
CA GLY A 29 24.80 26.16 -33.82
C GLY A 29 23.80 27.32 -33.78
N SER A 30 23.13 27.43 -32.64
CA SER A 30 22.94 28.71 -31.96
C SER A 30 22.70 28.49 -30.47
N LYS A 31 23.73 28.79 -29.66
CA LYS A 31 23.61 28.98 -28.21
C LYS A 31 22.82 30.26 -27.96
N LYS A 32 21.57 30.16 -27.51
CA LYS A 32 20.86 31.26 -26.83
C LYS A 32 20.57 30.85 -25.40
N GLY A 33 21.32 31.43 -24.47
CA GLY A 33 21.09 31.33 -23.04
C GLY A 33 19.72 31.89 -22.69
N ARG A 34 18.89 31.08 -22.05
CA ARG A 34 17.67 31.53 -21.37
C ARG A 34 18.02 31.71 -19.90
N SER A 35 18.19 32.97 -19.51
CA SER A 35 18.18 33.41 -18.12
C SER A 35 16.81 33.12 -17.51
N SER A 36 16.74 32.06 -16.71
CA SER A 36 15.60 31.73 -15.87
C SER A 36 15.68 32.56 -14.60
N SER A 37 15.04 33.73 -14.58
CA SER A 37 14.81 34.51 -13.37
C SER A 37 13.95 33.69 -12.40
N GLY A 38 14.55 33.27 -11.29
CA GLY A 38 13.90 32.52 -10.24
C GLY A 38 12.84 33.36 -9.54
N LYS A 39 11.57 33.06 -9.78
CA LYS A 39 10.48 33.42 -8.87
C LYS A 39 10.28 32.27 -7.88
N SER A 40 10.89 32.42 -6.71
CA SER A 40 10.63 31.62 -5.52
C SER A 40 9.24 31.93 -4.98
N GLY A 41 8.23 31.23 -5.50
CA GLY A 41 6.86 31.22 -4.97
C GLY A 41 6.47 29.81 -4.54
N ARG A 42 7.11 29.26 -3.49
CA ARG A 42 6.79 27.94 -2.94
C ARG A 42 6.18 28.11 -1.55
N GLY A 43 4.85 28.10 -1.50
CA GLY A 43 4.10 28.05 -0.23
C GLY A 43 2.58 28.06 -0.40
N GLY A 44 2.04 28.87 -1.32
CA GLY A 44 0.58 29.06 -1.45
C GLY A 44 -0.18 28.01 -2.28
N GLY A 45 0.44 27.45 -3.32
CA GLY A 45 -0.28 26.65 -4.33
C GLY A 45 -0.67 25.23 -3.90
N GLN A 46 0.05 24.60 -2.97
CA GLN A 46 -0.29 23.24 -2.51
C GLN A 46 -1.47 23.23 -1.54
N ASN A 47 -1.58 24.24 -0.68
CA ASN A 47 -2.71 24.37 0.24
C ASN A 47 -4.01 24.71 -0.50
N SER A 48 -3.95 25.53 -1.56
CA SER A 48 -5.14 25.85 -2.37
C SER A 48 -5.65 24.66 -3.19
N GLN A 49 -4.75 23.81 -3.71
CA GLN A 49 -5.15 22.59 -4.40
C GLN A 49 -5.77 21.56 -3.44
N ALA A 50 -5.21 21.41 -2.24
CA ALA A 50 -5.75 20.50 -1.23
C ALA A 50 -7.14 20.95 -0.75
N SER A 51 -7.34 22.25 -0.51
CA SER A 51 -8.65 22.77 -0.10
C SER A 51 -9.70 22.63 -1.21
N ALA A 52 -9.34 22.93 -2.46
CA ALA A 52 -10.21 22.72 -3.62
C ALA A 52 -10.63 21.24 -3.73
N ARG A 53 -9.68 20.32 -3.55
CA ARG A 53 -9.97 18.88 -3.58
C ARG A 53 -10.89 18.43 -2.44
N ILE A 54 -10.73 18.99 -1.24
CA ILE A 54 -11.63 18.70 -0.12
C ILE A 54 -13.05 19.17 -0.44
N LYS A 55 -13.18 20.40 -0.95
CA LYS A 55 -14.48 20.97 -1.33
C LYS A 55 -15.17 20.10 -2.38
N GLU A 56 -14.46 19.76 -3.45
CA GLU A 56 -14.96 18.88 -4.52
C GLU A 56 -15.40 17.51 -3.97
N ALA A 57 -14.63 16.92 -3.05
CA ALA A 57 -14.97 15.64 -2.43
C ALA A 57 -16.26 15.72 -1.61
N VAL A 58 -16.46 16.80 -0.85
CA VAL A 58 -17.68 17.03 -0.05
C VAL A 58 -18.89 17.25 -0.96
N GLU A 59 -18.78 18.13 -1.95
CA GLU A 59 -19.86 18.40 -2.92
C GLU A 59 -20.30 17.12 -3.63
N ARG A 60 -19.35 16.28 -4.03
CA ARG A 60 -19.67 14.97 -4.64
C ARG A 60 -20.35 14.02 -3.67
N ALA A 61 -19.90 13.96 -2.42
CA ALA A 61 -20.51 13.11 -1.40
C ALA A 61 -21.95 13.54 -1.06
N GLU A 62 -22.28 14.83 -1.17
CA GLU A 62 -23.65 15.33 -1.03
C GLU A 62 -24.51 15.00 -2.26
N ALA A 63 -23.98 15.25 -3.46
CA ALA A 63 -24.71 15.11 -4.72
C ALA A 63 -25.00 13.65 -5.11
N ARG A 64 -24.28 12.67 -4.53
CA ARG A 64 -24.37 11.24 -4.89
C ARG A 64 -25.77 10.63 -4.79
N PHE A 65 -26.66 11.21 -3.98
CA PHE A 65 -28.04 10.75 -3.81
C PHE A 65 -29.01 11.26 -4.89
N SER A 66 -28.65 12.36 -5.56
CA SER A 66 -29.51 13.04 -6.54
C SER A 66 -28.97 13.01 -7.97
N ILE A 67 -27.72 12.58 -8.16
CA ILE A 67 -27.06 12.54 -9.48
C ILE A 67 -27.61 11.40 -10.35
N ASN A 68 -27.74 11.66 -11.65
CA ASN A 68 -28.13 10.68 -12.67
C ASN A 68 -27.10 10.71 -13.82
N PRO A 69 -26.49 9.58 -14.25
CA PRO A 69 -26.69 8.22 -13.72
C PRO A 69 -26.25 8.08 -12.27
N LYS A 70 -26.85 7.11 -11.56
CA LYS A 70 -26.50 6.80 -10.18
C LYS A 70 -25.03 6.39 -10.07
N PRO A 71 -24.34 6.72 -8.96
CA PRO A 71 -22.97 6.26 -8.74
C PRO A 71 -22.87 4.74 -8.68
N LEU A 72 -21.68 4.21 -8.97
CA LEU A 72 -21.42 2.77 -8.94
C LEU A 72 -21.84 2.15 -7.60
N GLY A 73 -22.57 1.03 -7.64
CA GLY A 73 -23.01 0.32 -6.45
C GLY A 73 -24.24 0.88 -5.76
N PHE A 74 -24.86 1.95 -6.27
CA PHE A 74 -26.18 2.37 -5.78
C PHE A 74 -27.28 1.47 -6.37
N PRO A 75 -28.27 1.05 -5.57
CA PRO A 75 -29.41 0.28 -6.07
C PRO A 75 -30.32 1.14 -6.97
N GLU A 76 -31.06 0.49 -7.87
CA GLU A 76 -32.06 1.14 -8.75
C GLU A 76 -33.14 1.87 -7.96
N GLU A 77 -33.56 1.31 -6.83
CA GLU A 77 -34.45 1.93 -5.85
C GLU A 77 -33.70 2.09 -4.52
N LEU A 78 -33.69 3.31 -3.99
CA LEU A 78 -33.03 3.62 -2.72
C LEU A 78 -34.05 4.34 -1.83
N GLU A 79 -34.26 3.82 -0.63
CA GLU A 79 -35.02 4.53 0.39
C GLU A 79 -34.36 5.88 0.73
N PRO A 80 -35.12 6.92 1.10
CA PRO A 80 -34.53 8.20 1.49
C PRO A 80 -33.44 8.02 2.57
N PRO A 81 -32.24 8.60 2.38
CA PRO A 81 -31.13 8.40 3.30
C PRO A 81 -31.41 9.07 4.64
N LYS A 82 -31.09 8.38 5.74
CA LYS A 82 -31.17 8.96 7.09
C LYS A 82 -29.99 9.88 7.33
N GLU A 83 -30.19 10.92 8.13
CA GLU A 83 -29.11 11.78 8.60
C GLU A 83 -28.56 11.25 9.92
N ILE A 84 -27.29 10.85 9.93
CA ILE A 84 -26.62 10.24 11.07
C ILE A 84 -25.33 11.01 11.34
N SER A 85 -25.14 11.46 12.59
CA SER A 85 -23.95 12.20 12.99
C SER A 85 -23.33 11.54 14.23
N ILE A 86 -22.06 11.16 14.13
CA ILE A 86 -21.34 10.48 15.21
C ILE A 86 -20.02 11.18 15.54
N LYS A 87 -19.61 11.04 16.80
CA LYS A 87 -18.25 11.39 17.25
C LYS A 87 -17.42 10.11 17.30
N TRP A 88 -16.27 10.15 16.63
CA TRP A 88 -15.31 9.05 16.61
C TRP A 88 -14.02 9.52 17.25
N LYS A 89 -13.76 9.09 18.48
CA LYS A 89 -12.53 9.43 19.18
C LYS A 89 -11.34 8.77 18.48
N THR A 90 -10.25 9.51 18.31
CA THR A 90 -8.99 8.99 17.76
C THR A 90 -7.81 9.41 18.62
N THR A 91 -6.73 8.62 18.56
CA THR A 91 -5.47 8.87 19.25
C THR A 91 -4.30 8.68 18.27
N PRO A 92 -4.12 9.59 17.31
CA PRO A 92 -3.06 9.47 16.32
C PRO A 92 -1.67 9.61 16.97
N ILE A 93 -0.70 8.91 16.42
CA ILE A 93 0.70 9.10 16.76
C ILE A 93 1.20 10.41 16.15
N LYS A 94 1.84 11.25 16.96
CA LYS A 94 2.41 12.53 16.49
C LYS A 94 3.45 12.26 15.39
N GLN A 95 3.50 13.11 14.37
CA GLN A 95 4.45 12.96 13.26
C GLN A 95 5.91 12.92 13.72
N ARG A 96 6.27 13.71 14.75
CA ARG A 96 7.62 13.71 15.33
C ARG A 96 7.95 12.34 15.95
N THR A 97 7.01 11.75 16.66
CA THR A 97 7.14 10.45 17.30
C THR A 97 7.39 9.35 16.27
N GLU A 98 6.58 9.29 15.21
CA GLU A 98 6.79 8.31 14.14
C GLU A 98 8.16 8.50 13.48
N ARG A 99 8.58 9.73 13.21
CA ARG A 99 9.89 10.01 12.62
C ARG A 99 11.04 9.48 13.46
N GLN A 100 10.96 9.60 14.78
CA GLN A 100 11.94 9.03 15.70
C GLN A 100 11.88 7.49 15.70
N ALA A 101 10.67 6.92 15.68
CA ALA A 101 10.46 5.47 15.63
C ALA A 101 11.01 4.82 14.36
N CYS A 102 11.05 5.53 13.22
CA CYS A 102 11.58 5.00 11.96
C CYS A 102 12.97 4.37 12.10
N ASP A 103 13.88 5.04 12.82
CA ASP A 103 15.25 4.53 13.01
C ASP A 103 15.30 3.40 14.05
N LEU A 104 14.39 3.42 15.04
CA LEU A 104 14.34 2.44 16.13
C LEU A 104 13.84 1.06 15.69
N VAL A 105 12.97 1.03 14.66
CA VAL A 105 12.38 -0.21 14.14
C VAL A 105 13.18 -0.82 12.99
N MET A 106 14.22 -0.12 12.51
CA MET A 106 15.03 -0.57 11.38
C MET A 106 16.34 -1.20 11.84
N ILE A 107 16.51 -2.49 11.58
CA ILE A 107 17.78 -3.22 11.76
C ILE A 107 18.45 -3.38 10.38
N PRO A 108 19.64 -2.78 10.15
CA PRO A 108 20.35 -2.90 8.87
C PRO A 108 20.68 -4.35 8.52
N GLY A 109 20.50 -4.73 7.25
CA GLY A 109 20.79 -6.09 6.77
C GLY A 109 19.77 -7.15 7.17
N GLU A 110 18.85 -6.86 8.10
CA GLU A 110 17.81 -7.78 8.52
C GLU A 110 16.50 -7.51 7.75
N TRP A 111 16.16 -8.47 6.88
CA TRP A 111 15.01 -8.40 5.97
C TRP A 111 13.92 -9.45 6.25
N GLY A 112 14.19 -10.37 7.18
CA GLY A 112 13.32 -11.51 7.50
C GLY A 112 12.43 -11.26 8.71
N PHE A 113 11.90 -12.37 9.24
CA PHE A 113 11.27 -12.40 10.56
C PHE A 113 12.29 -12.03 11.63
N LEU A 114 11.80 -11.27 12.61
CA LEU A 114 12.54 -10.98 13.83
C LEU A 114 12.24 -12.11 14.81
N ASP A 115 13.26 -12.55 15.53
CA ASP A 115 13.07 -13.39 16.72
C ASP A 115 12.48 -12.57 17.87
N ASP A 116 12.02 -13.27 18.91
CA ASP A 116 11.37 -12.64 20.06
C ASP A 116 12.28 -11.61 20.73
N ASP A 117 13.58 -11.90 20.86
CA ASP A 117 14.57 -10.96 21.41
C ASP A 117 14.66 -9.65 20.60
N ALA A 118 14.67 -9.73 19.26
CA ALA A 118 14.69 -8.54 18.42
C ALA A 118 13.34 -7.78 18.46
N VAL A 119 12.22 -8.48 18.60
CA VAL A 119 10.90 -7.87 18.79
C VAL A 119 10.83 -7.14 20.13
N ASP A 120 11.25 -7.77 21.21
CA ASP A 120 11.31 -7.19 22.56
C ASP A 120 12.26 -5.98 22.59
N GLY A 121 13.42 -6.10 21.96
CA GLY A 121 14.35 -4.99 21.81
C GLY A 121 13.77 -3.81 21.03
N ILE A 122 12.92 -4.05 20.02
CA ILE A 122 12.16 -2.97 19.36
C ILE A 122 11.14 -2.38 20.34
N GLY A 123 10.40 -3.21 21.07
CA GLY A 123 9.42 -2.78 22.05
C GLY A 123 10.01 -1.85 23.10
N ASP A 124 11.15 -2.22 23.68
CA ASP A 124 11.85 -1.42 24.68
C ASP A 124 12.26 -0.05 24.16
N ARG A 125 12.75 0.02 22.90
CA ARG A 125 13.07 1.30 22.26
C ARG A 125 11.84 2.17 22.02
N LEU A 126 10.69 1.56 21.71
CA LEU A 126 9.44 2.26 21.43
C LEU A 126 8.66 2.71 22.67
N LYS A 127 8.85 2.06 23.84
CA LYS A 127 8.20 2.44 25.11
C LYS A 127 8.35 3.94 25.41
N THR A 128 9.53 4.49 25.16
CA THR A 128 9.85 5.91 25.39
C THR A 128 9.13 6.88 24.43
N HIS A 129 8.49 6.36 23.38
CA HIS A 129 7.87 7.11 22.30
C HIS A 129 6.34 6.94 22.25
N ASN A 130 5.71 6.27 23.24
CA ASN A 130 4.25 6.04 23.27
C ASN A 130 3.73 5.39 21.96
N MET A 131 4.49 4.42 21.45
CA MET A 131 4.14 3.59 20.30
C MET A 131 4.19 2.13 20.72
N SER A 132 3.20 1.33 20.33
CA SER A 132 3.16 -0.10 20.64
C SER A 132 4.13 -0.90 19.76
N VAL A 133 4.45 -2.13 20.17
CA VAL A 133 5.29 -3.05 19.38
C VAL A 133 4.64 -3.33 18.01
N GLU A 134 3.33 -3.55 17.97
CA GLU A 134 2.58 -3.84 16.74
C GLU A 134 2.60 -2.64 15.79
N GLN A 135 2.44 -1.42 16.31
CA GLN A 135 2.61 -0.19 15.53
C GLN A 135 4.02 -0.11 14.94
N GLY A 136 5.05 -0.40 15.75
CA GLY A 136 6.44 -0.44 15.34
C GLY A 136 6.73 -1.48 14.26
N LEU A 137 6.24 -2.71 14.42
CA LEU A 137 6.41 -3.80 13.45
C LEU A 137 5.67 -3.50 12.14
N SER A 138 4.50 -2.87 12.20
CA SER A 138 3.78 -2.40 11.03
C SER A 138 4.52 -1.24 10.32
N LEU A 139 5.07 -0.28 11.08
CA LEU A 139 5.91 0.79 10.54
C LEU A 139 7.17 0.22 9.87
N ARG A 140 7.85 -0.73 10.51
CA ARG A 140 8.99 -1.47 9.96
C ARG A 140 8.65 -2.10 8.62
N LYS A 141 7.51 -2.81 8.53
CA LYS A 141 7.04 -3.43 7.27
C LYS A 141 6.89 -2.38 6.15
N ALA A 142 6.29 -1.23 6.44
CA ALA A 142 6.14 -0.14 5.47
C ALA A 142 7.49 0.45 5.03
N LEU A 143 8.42 0.68 5.97
CA LEU A 143 9.76 1.19 5.69
C LEU A 143 10.60 0.21 4.87
N MET A 144 10.54 -1.09 5.17
CA MET A 144 11.24 -2.13 4.42
C MET A 144 10.74 -2.20 2.98
N GLN A 145 9.42 -2.13 2.76
CA GLN A 145 8.85 -2.06 1.41
C GLN A 145 9.33 -0.82 0.65
N GLU A 146 9.32 0.36 1.29
CA GLU A 146 9.81 1.59 0.67
C GLU A 146 11.30 1.49 0.30
N LYS A 147 12.12 1.01 1.24
CA LYS A 147 13.56 0.82 1.04
C LYS A 147 13.87 -0.15 -0.10
N ALA A 148 13.13 -1.25 -0.21
CA ALA A 148 13.29 -2.21 -1.29
C ALA A 148 12.93 -1.59 -2.66
N VAL A 149 11.80 -0.87 -2.74
CA VAL A 149 11.33 -0.25 -3.98
C VAL A 149 12.26 0.87 -4.45
N TYR A 150 12.60 1.82 -3.58
CA TYR A 150 13.45 2.94 -3.94
C TYR A 150 14.93 2.56 -4.04
N GLY A 151 15.37 1.51 -3.34
CA GLY A 151 16.72 0.98 -3.40
C GLY A 151 17.01 0.11 -4.63
N HIS A 152 15.99 -0.37 -5.35
CA HIS A 152 16.14 -1.33 -6.45
C HIS A 152 17.13 -0.90 -7.54
N TYR A 153 17.10 0.37 -7.97
CA TYR A 153 18.05 0.86 -8.99
C TYR A 153 19.50 0.84 -8.50
N LYS A 154 19.73 1.31 -7.26
CA LYS A 154 21.05 1.28 -6.62
C LYS A 154 21.58 -0.15 -6.47
N MET A 155 20.69 -1.09 -6.13
CA MET A 155 21.00 -2.51 -6.05
C MET A 155 21.38 -3.07 -7.43
N MET A 156 20.58 -2.81 -8.47
CA MET A 156 20.83 -3.34 -9.81
C MET A 156 22.15 -2.83 -10.41
N ASN A 157 22.58 -1.60 -10.09
CA ASN A 157 23.90 -1.10 -10.49
C ASN A 157 25.07 -1.89 -9.89
N LYS A 158 24.82 -2.73 -8.87
CA LYS A 158 25.81 -3.60 -8.21
C LYS A 158 25.65 -5.07 -8.60
N SER A 159 24.76 -5.43 -9.53
CA SER A 159 24.47 -6.82 -9.92
C SER A 159 25.73 -7.62 -10.31
N ASN A 160 26.64 -7.02 -11.09
CA ASN A 160 27.92 -7.64 -11.45
C ASN A 160 28.85 -7.87 -10.24
N THR A 161 28.80 -6.97 -9.25
CA THR A 161 29.54 -7.16 -7.99
C THR A 161 28.97 -8.32 -7.19
N PHE A 162 27.64 -8.43 -7.11
CA PHE A 162 26.98 -9.54 -6.43
C PHE A 162 27.30 -10.88 -7.10
N LEU A 163 27.21 -10.94 -8.44
CA LEU A 163 27.59 -12.12 -9.21
C LEU A 163 29.03 -12.54 -8.90
N LYS A 164 30.01 -11.63 -9.04
CA LYS A 164 31.42 -11.94 -8.79
C LYS A 164 31.65 -12.50 -7.37
N ARG A 165 31.03 -11.90 -6.35
CA ARG A 165 31.17 -12.35 -4.97
C ARG A 165 30.49 -13.69 -4.71
N TYR A 166 29.31 -13.89 -5.30
CA TYR A 166 28.59 -15.14 -5.22
C TYR A 166 29.37 -16.29 -5.86
N GLU A 167 29.93 -16.10 -7.06
CA GLU A 167 30.80 -17.09 -7.70
C GLU A 167 32.06 -17.38 -6.86
N ASN A 168 32.58 -16.38 -6.14
CA ASN A 168 33.69 -16.52 -5.20
C ASN A 168 33.31 -17.14 -3.84
N GLY A 169 32.08 -17.65 -3.67
CA GLY A 169 31.66 -18.41 -2.50
C GLY A 169 30.86 -17.64 -1.45
N GLU A 170 30.62 -16.33 -1.61
CA GLU A 170 29.69 -15.62 -0.71
C GLU A 170 28.25 -16.11 -0.92
N SER A 171 27.50 -16.29 0.17
CA SER A 171 26.07 -16.64 0.13
C SER A 171 25.18 -15.42 -0.15
N VAL A 172 23.95 -15.66 -0.59
CA VAL A 172 22.94 -14.61 -0.82
C VAL A 172 22.64 -13.85 0.47
N LEU A 173 22.56 -14.54 1.62
CA LEU A 173 22.31 -13.91 2.92
C LEU A 173 23.48 -13.02 3.37
N GLN A 174 24.73 -13.45 3.15
CA GLN A 174 25.90 -12.61 3.43
C GLN A 174 25.90 -11.35 2.57
N LEU A 175 25.57 -11.47 1.29
CA LEU A 175 25.44 -10.33 0.38
C LEU A 175 24.28 -9.40 0.80
N SER A 176 23.14 -9.95 1.16
CA SER A 176 21.98 -9.20 1.66
C SER A 176 22.34 -8.39 2.91
N ARG A 177 22.97 -9.01 3.92
CA ARG A 177 23.40 -8.32 5.14
C ARG A 177 24.44 -7.23 4.86
N ARG A 178 25.44 -7.54 4.03
CA ARG A 178 26.54 -6.62 3.72
C ARG A 178 26.10 -5.40 2.93
N PHE A 179 25.23 -5.59 1.93
CA PHE A 179 24.80 -4.52 1.03
C PHE A 179 23.44 -3.94 1.39
N ASP A 180 22.78 -4.53 2.39
CA ASP A 180 21.52 -4.08 2.96
C ASP A 180 20.40 -3.99 1.92
N PHE A 181 20.18 -5.11 1.23
CA PHE A 181 19.11 -5.31 0.25
C PHE A 181 18.37 -6.63 0.49
N PRO A 182 17.10 -6.77 0.08
CA PRO A 182 16.33 -7.99 0.28
C PRO A 182 17.02 -9.23 -0.33
N PRO A 183 17.14 -10.36 0.38
CA PRO A 183 17.81 -11.57 -0.11
C PRO A 183 17.32 -12.06 -1.47
N VAL A 184 16.01 -12.11 -1.69
CA VAL A 184 15.44 -12.59 -2.97
C VAL A 184 15.73 -11.58 -4.08
N ALA A 185 15.78 -10.29 -3.76
CA ALA A 185 16.15 -9.25 -4.72
C ALA A 185 17.63 -9.34 -5.13
N ILE A 186 18.53 -9.63 -4.17
CA ILE A 186 19.94 -9.95 -4.45
C ILE A 186 20.04 -11.15 -5.37
N PHE A 187 19.36 -12.25 -5.05
CA PHE A 187 19.42 -13.46 -5.87
C PHE A 187 18.92 -13.24 -7.30
N ARG A 188 17.79 -12.54 -7.47
CA ARG A 188 17.28 -12.13 -8.80
C ARG A 188 18.28 -11.27 -9.56
N SER A 189 19.01 -10.38 -8.88
CA SER A 189 20.03 -9.54 -9.52
C SER A 189 21.27 -10.33 -9.97
N ILE A 190 21.66 -11.39 -9.23
CA ILE A 190 22.72 -12.32 -9.63
C ILE A 190 22.32 -13.05 -10.91
N LEU A 191 21.11 -13.61 -10.96
CA LEU A 191 20.59 -14.27 -12.17
C LEU A 191 20.48 -13.31 -13.35
N THR A 192 20.08 -12.06 -13.10
CA THR A 192 20.04 -11.00 -14.13
C THR A 192 21.45 -10.72 -14.67
N ALA A 193 22.47 -10.62 -13.81
CA ALA A 193 23.86 -10.42 -14.22
C ALA A 193 24.43 -11.61 -15.01
N ARG A 194 23.92 -12.83 -14.78
CA ARG A 194 24.18 -14.00 -15.63
C ARG A 194 23.49 -13.96 -17.00
N GLY A 195 22.79 -12.89 -17.33
CA GLY A 195 22.10 -12.71 -18.60
C GLY A 195 20.72 -13.39 -18.68
N TRP A 196 20.14 -13.81 -17.56
CA TRP A 196 18.81 -14.42 -17.58
C TRP A 196 17.72 -13.39 -17.82
N SER A 197 16.71 -13.77 -18.63
CA SER A 197 15.52 -12.93 -18.83
C SER A 197 14.63 -12.94 -17.58
N LYS A 198 13.82 -11.89 -17.40
CA LYS A 198 12.85 -11.80 -16.29
C LYS A 198 11.88 -12.99 -16.25
N VAL A 199 11.48 -13.47 -17.44
CA VAL A 199 10.59 -14.63 -17.61
C VAL A 199 11.29 -15.89 -17.12
N LYS A 200 12.51 -16.15 -17.59
CA LYS A 200 13.31 -17.31 -17.15
C LYS A 200 13.51 -17.29 -15.63
N ILE A 201 13.89 -16.14 -15.06
CA ILE A 201 14.05 -16.00 -13.60
C ILE A 201 12.75 -16.36 -12.89
N ARG A 202 11.63 -15.73 -13.25
CA ARG A 202 10.33 -15.99 -12.62
C ARG A 202 9.97 -17.48 -12.67
N ASP A 203 10.12 -18.11 -13.82
CA ASP A 203 9.72 -19.51 -14.01
C ASP A 203 10.66 -20.46 -13.25
N SER A 204 11.97 -20.17 -13.24
CA SER A 204 12.94 -20.91 -12.44
C SER A 204 12.67 -20.81 -10.93
N LEU A 205 12.29 -19.63 -10.41
CA LEU A 205 11.99 -19.46 -8.98
C LEU A 205 10.68 -20.14 -8.56
N ARG A 206 9.77 -20.46 -9.49
CA ARG A 206 8.55 -21.25 -9.20
C ARG A 206 8.82 -22.75 -9.11
N SER A 207 9.96 -23.21 -9.62
CA SER A 207 10.35 -24.63 -9.59
C SER A 207 11.87 -24.73 -9.41
N PRO A 208 12.40 -24.24 -8.27
CA PRO A 208 13.82 -24.07 -8.06
C PRO A 208 14.58 -25.39 -8.18
N ASP A 209 14.07 -26.48 -7.61
CA ASP A 209 14.72 -27.79 -7.61
C ASP A 209 14.86 -28.41 -9.02
N LYS A 210 14.03 -27.96 -9.97
CA LYS A 210 14.03 -28.46 -11.36
C LYS A 210 14.82 -27.57 -12.31
N LEU A 211 14.85 -26.27 -12.06
CA LEU A 211 15.27 -25.25 -13.02
C LEU A 211 16.48 -24.42 -12.57
N LEU A 212 16.99 -24.65 -11.37
CA LEU A 212 18.21 -24.05 -10.84
C LEU A 212 19.29 -25.13 -10.61
N SER A 213 20.54 -24.69 -10.49
CA SER A 213 21.60 -25.57 -9.96
C SER A 213 21.32 -25.90 -8.50
N LYS A 214 21.89 -27.00 -7.98
CA LYS A 214 21.73 -27.39 -6.57
C LYS A 214 22.05 -26.25 -5.61
N ARG A 215 23.19 -25.57 -5.82
CA ARG A 215 23.59 -24.41 -5.00
C ARG A 215 22.59 -23.27 -5.11
N ASP A 216 22.16 -22.93 -6.32
CA ASP A 216 21.22 -21.83 -6.55
C ASP A 216 19.84 -22.12 -5.94
N ALA A 217 19.38 -23.37 -5.98
CA ALA A 217 18.14 -23.78 -5.33
C ALA A 217 18.24 -23.66 -3.80
N GLU A 218 19.31 -24.17 -3.19
CA GLU A 218 19.56 -24.07 -1.74
C GLU A 218 19.68 -22.62 -1.27
N GLU A 219 20.40 -21.78 -2.03
CA GLU A 219 20.57 -20.35 -1.71
C GLU A 219 19.27 -19.56 -1.90
N PHE A 220 18.45 -19.92 -2.90
CA PHE A 220 17.14 -19.32 -3.08
C PHE A 220 16.19 -19.66 -1.93
N GLN A 221 16.13 -20.92 -1.51
CA GLN A 221 15.28 -21.35 -0.38
C GLN A 221 15.63 -20.58 0.90
N LYS A 222 16.92 -20.50 1.25
CA LYS A 222 17.40 -19.69 2.40
C LYS A 222 17.06 -18.21 2.26
N ALA A 223 17.15 -17.66 1.05
CA ALA A 223 16.82 -16.27 0.78
C ALA A 223 15.31 -16.01 0.94
N GLU A 224 14.46 -16.89 0.42
CA GLU A 224 13.00 -16.79 0.47
C GLU A 224 12.46 -16.89 1.89
N GLU A 225 13.04 -17.75 2.72
CA GLU A 225 12.71 -17.88 4.15
C GLU A 225 13.03 -16.59 4.93
N LYS A 226 14.08 -15.86 4.54
CA LYS A 226 14.57 -14.65 5.23
C LYS A 226 14.20 -13.34 4.53
N ASP A 227 13.31 -13.34 3.54
CA ASP A 227 12.88 -12.13 2.82
C ASP A 227 11.37 -11.87 3.00
N ARG A 228 11.03 -11.17 4.10
CA ARG A 228 9.63 -10.82 4.43
C ARG A 228 9.03 -9.79 3.46
N VAL A 229 9.86 -9.07 2.70
CA VAL A 229 9.37 -8.06 1.75
C VAL A 229 8.80 -8.74 0.51
N THR A 230 9.47 -9.80 0.04
CA THR A 230 9.00 -10.58 -1.10
C THR A 230 8.07 -11.73 -0.71
N ASN A 231 8.27 -12.31 0.48
CA ASN A 231 7.51 -13.43 1.01
C ASN A 231 6.63 -12.92 2.18
N VAL A 232 5.39 -12.57 1.87
CA VAL A 232 4.40 -12.18 2.89
C VAL A 232 3.39 -13.31 2.96
N ASP A 233 3.22 -13.92 4.13
CA ASP A 233 2.12 -14.85 4.38
C ASP A 233 0.79 -14.10 4.17
N GLN A 234 0.17 -14.35 3.03
CA GLN A 234 -1.07 -13.71 2.62
C GLN A 234 -2.27 -14.32 3.35
N GLY A 235 -2.18 -15.56 3.84
CA GLY A 235 -3.30 -16.28 4.44
C GLY A 235 -3.69 -15.66 5.78
N GLU A 236 -2.78 -15.68 6.74
CA GLU A 236 -3.02 -15.12 8.08
C GLU A 236 -3.30 -13.60 8.03
N THR A 237 -2.58 -12.88 7.15
CA THR A 237 -2.80 -11.44 6.95
C THR A 237 -4.21 -11.15 6.41
N ALA A 238 -4.72 -11.98 5.49
CA ALA A 238 -6.07 -11.83 4.94
C ALA A 238 -7.13 -12.13 6.00
N VAL A 239 -6.99 -13.24 6.75
CA VAL A 239 -7.94 -13.59 7.82
C VAL A 239 -8.07 -12.46 8.84
N ARG A 240 -6.95 -11.89 9.31
CA ARG A 240 -7.00 -10.76 10.26
C ARG A 240 -7.56 -9.48 9.63
N ALA A 241 -7.41 -9.28 8.33
CA ALA A 241 -8.02 -8.14 7.64
C ALA A 241 -9.55 -8.31 7.56
N ASP A 242 -10.02 -9.50 7.18
CA ASP A 242 -11.45 -9.84 7.12
C ASP A 242 -12.10 -9.71 8.51
N LEU A 243 -11.43 -10.19 9.57
CA LEU A 243 -11.90 -10.01 10.95
C LEU A 243 -11.99 -8.54 11.36
N PHE A 244 -11.04 -7.71 10.93
CA PHE A 244 -11.08 -6.28 11.23
C PHE A 244 -12.23 -5.57 10.48
N GLU A 245 -12.55 -5.99 9.26
CA GLU A 245 -13.75 -5.54 8.56
C GLU A 245 -15.01 -5.90 9.36
N VAL A 246 -15.12 -7.13 9.89
CA VAL A 246 -16.25 -7.55 10.75
C VAL A 246 -16.37 -6.69 12.01
N VAL A 247 -15.26 -6.28 12.61
CA VAL A 247 -15.28 -5.35 13.77
C VAL A 247 -15.90 -4.01 13.39
N VAL A 248 -15.51 -3.44 12.25
CA VAL A 248 -16.07 -2.17 11.76
C VAL A 248 -17.54 -2.34 11.40
N GLU A 249 -17.91 -3.45 10.75
CA GLU A 249 -19.27 -3.83 10.39
C GLU A 249 -20.19 -3.80 11.61
N LYS A 250 -19.84 -4.55 12.67
CA LYS A 250 -20.60 -4.60 13.92
C LYS A 250 -20.82 -3.22 14.53
N TYR A 251 -19.79 -2.37 14.52
CA TYR A 251 -19.92 -1.01 15.04
C TYR A 251 -20.89 -0.17 14.21
N LEU A 252 -20.82 -0.23 12.88
CA LEU A 252 -21.78 0.45 12.00
C LEU A 252 -23.22 -0.06 12.18
N ASP A 253 -23.38 -1.36 12.36
CA ASP A 253 -24.68 -2.00 12.62
C ASP A 253 -25.30 -1.53 13.94
N THR A 254 -24.50 -1.42 15.01
CA THR A 254 -24.98 -0.90 16.30
C THR A 254 -25.49 0.53 16.22
N LEU A 255 -25.01 1.30 15.25
CA LEU A 255 -25.42 2.67 14.97
C LEU A 255 -26.61 2.74 13.99
N GLY A 256 -27.05 1.60 13.45
CA GLY A 256 -28.14 1.51 12.47
C GLY A 256 -27.82 2.19 11.14
N ILE A 257 -26.53 2.27 10.78
CA ILE A 257 -26.08 2.87 9.51
C ILE A 257 -26.31 1.88 8.38
N LYS A 258 -26.98 2.30 7.31
CA LYS A 258 -27.12 1.51 6.10
C LYS A 258 -25.87 1.65 5.24
N TYR A 259 -25.37 0.53 4.74
CA TYR A 259 -24.23 0.49 3.83
C TYR A 259 -24.30 -0.76 2.94
N ARG A 260 -23.48 -0.80 1.91
CA ARG A 260 -23.24 -1.97 1.06
C ARG A 260 -21.82 -2.47 1.25
N ARG A 261 -21.64 -3.79 1.23
CA ARG A 261 -20.34 -4.43 1.44
C ARG A 261 -19.59 -4.66 0.13
N GLN A 262 -18.27 -4.76 0.20
CA GLN A 262 -17.43 -5.13 -0.94
C GLN A 262 -17.93 -6.37 -1.70
N GLU A 263 -18.34 -7.43 -1.00
CA GLU A 263 -18.76 -8.69 -1.65
C GLU A 263 -20.00 -8.52 -2.53
N GLU A 264 -20.92 -7.65 -2.13
CA GLU A 264 -22.14 -7.34 -2.88
C GLU A 264 -21.79 -6.54 -4.14
N LEU A 265 -20.94 -5.51 -3.97
CA LEU A 265 -20.46 -4.67 -5.06
C LEU A 265 -19.68 -5.48 -6.10
N LEU A 266 -18.86 -6.44 -5.67
CA LEU A 266 -18.10 -7.32 -6.55
C LEU A 266 -19.01 -8.20 -7.41
N LYS A 267 -20.05 -8.81 -6.81
CA LYS A 267 -20.99 -9.68 -7.53
C LYS A 267 -21.73 -8.92 -8.63
N GLU A 268 -22.15 -7.69 -8.35
CA GLU A 268 -22.83 -6.84 -9.33
C GLU A 268 -21.88 -6.36 -10.44
N GLN A 269 -20.72 -5.82 -10.08
CA GLN A 269 -19.74 -5.34 -11.06
C GLN A 269 -19.20 -6.44 -11.96
N GLN A 270 -19.03 -7.66 -11.43
CA GLN A 270 -18.63 -8.81 -12.24
C GLN A 270 -19.72 -9.17 -13.26
N LYS A 271 -21.00 -9.06 -12.88
CA LYS A 271 -22.14 -9.32 -13.77
C LYS A 271 -22.30 -8.23 -14.84
N GLU A 272 -22.08 -6.97 -14.48
CA GLU A 272 -22.33 -5.82 -15.36
C GLU A 272 -21.12 -5.44 -16.23
N HIS A 273 -19.91 -5.50 -15.67
CA HIS A 273 -18.69 -5.00 -16.30
C HIS A 273 -17.61 -6.07 -16.52
N GLY A 274 -17.84 -7.31 -16.07
CA GLY A 274 -16.90 -8.42 -16.22
C GLY A 274 -15.62 -8.29 -15.38
N ARG A 275 -15.49 -7.22 -14.58
CA ARG A 275 -14.36 -6.99 -13.68
C ARG A 275 -14.74 -6.06 -12.52
N PRO A 276 -14.08 -6.18 -11.36
CA PRO A 276 -14.14 -5.17 -10.30
C PRO A 276 -13.59 -3.82 -10.78
N LEU A 277 -14.29 -2.73 -10.48
CA LEU A 277 -13.85 -1.35 -10.75
C LEU A 277 -13.37 -0.69 -9.47
N ASN A 278 -14.30 -0.39 -8.56
CA ASN A 278 -14.03 0.21 -7.26
C ASN A 278 -14.91 -0.48 -6.21
N THR A 279 -14.30 -0.92 -5.11
CA THR A 279 -14.99 -1.61 -4.01
C THR A 279 -14.38 -1.15 -2.68
N PRO A 280 -14.92 -0.10 -2.05
CA PRO A 280 -14.64 0.15 -0.64
C PRO A 280 -15.23 -1.00 0.18
N ASP A 281 -14.70 -1.19 1.38
CA ASP A 281 -15.19 -2.26 2.28
C ASP A 281 -16.65 -1.97 2.67
N PHE A 282 -16.97 -0.69 2.89
CA PHE A 282 -18.32 -0.20 3.16
C PHE A 282 -18.64 1.02 2.28
N LEU A 283 -19.65 0.90 1.42
CA LEU A 283 -20.25 2.03 0.71
C LEU A 283 -21.49 2.51 1.48
N ILE A 284 -21.44 3.70 2.06
CA ILE A 284 -22.49 4.18 2.97
C ILE A 284 -23.74 4.58 2.19
N MET A 285 -24.92 4.12 2.60
CA MET A 285 -26.20 4.44 1.94
C MET A 285 -26.99 5.55 2.66
N ASP A 286 -26.52 5.98 3.83
CA ASP A 286 -27.07 7.11 4.60
C ASP A 286 -26.23 8.39 4.45
N LYS A 287 -26.78 9.52 4.90
CA LYS A 287 -26.03 10.77 5.05
C LYS A 287 -25.26 10.72 6.38
N LEU A 288 -24.10 10.05 6.35
CA LEU A 288 -23.24 9.88 7.52
C LEU A 288 -22.24 11.03 7.68
N THR A 289 -22.26 11.66 8.84
CA THR A 289 -21.25 12.63 9.27
C THR A 289 -20.44 12.07 10.44
N ILE A 290 -19.12 11.98 10.30
CA ILE A 290 -18.20 11.59 11.39
C ILE A 290 -17.33 12.79 11.73
N ASN A 291 -17.33 13.19 13.01
CA ASN A 291 -16.56 14.34 13.48
C ASN A 291 -16.78 15.62 12.65
N GLY A 292 -18.02 15.83 12.18
CA GLY A 292 -18.39 16.98 11.35
C GLY A 292 -17.99 16.89 9.87
N LYS A 293 -17.51 15.73 9.39
CA LYS A 293 -17.18 15.49 7.98
C LYS A 293 -18.10 14.45 7.36
N LEU A 294 -18.58 14.72 6.15
CA LEU A 294 -19.42 13.79 5.38
C LEU A 294 -18.62 12.58 4.88
N ILE A 295 -19.18 11.38 5.07
CA ILE A 295 -18.54 10.10 4.75
C ILE A 295 -19.44 9.30 3.80
N ALA A 296 -18.99 9.13 2.56
CA ALA A 296 -19.68 8.33 1.54
C ALA A 296 -19.23 6.86 1.51
N TRP A 297 -18.00 6.58 1.98
CA TRP A 297 -17.42 5.24 2.03
C TRP A 297 -16.44 5.12 3.21
N ILE A 298 -16.25 3.90 3.68
CA ILE A 298 -15.28 3.53 4.71
C ILE A 298 -14.44 2.36 4.20
N ASP A 299 -13.13 2.42 4.44
CA ASP A 299 -12.18 1.35 4.13
C ASP A 299 -11.39 1.01 5.40
N ALA A 300 -11.31 -0.28 5.75
CA ALA A 300 -10.71 -0.80 6.97
C ALA A 300 -9.31 -1.35 6.67
N LYS A 301 -8.30 -0.84 7.37
CA LYS A 301 -6.91 -1.26 7.22
C LYS A 301 -6.41 -1.92 8.49
N ASN A 302 -6.14 -3.22 8.40
CA ASN A 302 -5.50 -4.01 9.46
C ASN A 302 -3.96 -3.79 9.53
N PHE A 303 -3.52 -2.53 9.55
CA PHE A 303 -2.13 -2.14 9.74
C PHE A 303 -2.06 -0.71 10.29
N TYR A 304 -0.87 -0.26 10.68
CA TYR A 304 -0.64 1.11 11.14
C TYR A 304 -0.56 2.09 9.96
N GLY A 305 -1.34 3.17 10.01
CA GLY A 305 -1.39 4.23 8.99
C GLY A 305 -0.13 5.11 8.98
N ALA A 306 0.97 4.56 8.48
CA ALA A 306 2.28 5.22 8.51
C ALA A 306 2.39 6.39 7.53
N ASN A 307 3.03 7.50 7.92
CA ASN A 307 3.32 8.63 7.03
C ASN A 307 4.63 8.41 6.23
N VAL A 308 4.71 7.24 5.59
CA VAL A 308 5.82 6.81 4.72
C VAL A 308 5.43 7.05 3.25
N SER A 309 6.34 7.56 2.42
CA SER A 309 6.02 8.08 1.08
C SER A 309 5.39 7.04 0.16
N PHE A 310 5.96 5.84 0.11
CA PHE A 310 5.51 4.76 -0.75
C PHE A 310 4.12 4.26 -0.33
N ALA A 311 3.93 3.95 0.95
CA ALA A 311 2.64 3.51 1.50
C ALA A 311 1.56 4.58 1.27
N LYS A 312 1.86 5.84 1.62
CA LYS A 312 0.95 6.97 1.45
C LYS A 312 0.56 7.19 -0.01
N LYS A 313 1.50 7.07 -0.97
CA LYS A 313 1.19 7.17 -2.42
C LYS A 313 0.25 6.06 -2.87
N LYS A 314 0.47 4.82 -2.42
CA LYS A 314 -0.38 3.67 -2.75
C LYS A 314 -1.81 3.87 -2.22
N THR A 315 -1.93 4.21 -0.93
CA THR A 315 -3.22 4.51 -0.30
C THR A 315 -3.91 5.69 -0.98
N LYS A 316 -3.22 6.82 -1.18
CA LYS A 316 -3.79 7.98 -1.89
C LYS A 316 -4.31 7.64 -3.29
N LYS A 317 -3.58 6.82 -4.05
CA LYS A 317 -4.04 6.36 -5.38
C LYS A 317 -5.32 5.54 -5.28
N GLN A 318 -5.47 4.69 -4.26
CA GLN A 318 -6.69 3.93 -3.99
C GLN A 318 -7.83 4.87 -3.63
N MET A 319 -7.65 5.70 -2.60
CA MET A 319 -8.69 6.60 -2.09
C MET A 319 -9.16 7.60 -3.14
N ASN A 320 -8.26 8.12 -3.99
CA ASN A 320 -8.66 9.04 -5.05
C ASN A 320 -9.71 8.43 -5.99
N ARG A 321 -9.62 7.13 -6.31
CA ARG A 321 -10.66 6.48 -7.14
C ARG A 321 -12.02 6.45 -6.43
N TYR A 322 -12.02 6.26 -5.11
CA TYR A 322 -13.25 6.29 -4.32
C TYR A 322 -13.81 7.71 -4.22
N ILE A 323 -12.95 8.71 -4.08
CA ILE A 323 -13.36 10.11 -4.04
C ILE A 323 -13.88 10.58 -5.39
N ASP A 324 -13.31 10.12 -6.49
CA ASP A 324 -13.77 10.46 -7.84
C ASP A 324 -15.15 9.85 -8.14
N GLU A 325 -15.44 8.69 -7.55
CA GLU A 325 -16.72 7.98 -7.72
C GLU A 325 -17.81 8.48 -6.74
N TRP A 326 -17.52 8.49 -5.43
CA TRP A 326 -18.54 8.71 -4.38
C TRP A 326 -18.32 9.95 -3.52
N GLY A 327 -17.16 10.62 -3.65
CA GLY A 327 -16.81 11.79 -2.84
C GLY A 327 -16.06 11.45 -1.54
N ALA A 328 -16.14 12.35 -0.56
CA ALA A 328 -15.39 12.25 0.69
C ALA A 328 -15.69 10.94 1.45
N GLY A 329 -14.68 10.40 2.15
CA GLY A 329 -14.81 9.14 2.89
C GLY A 329 -13.86 9.02 4.06
N ALA A 330 -13.72 7.82 4.61
CA ALA A 330 -12.85 7.57 5.75
C ALA A 330 -12.02 6.28 5.61
N ILE A 331 -10.86 6.26 6.26
CA ILE A 331 -10.10 5.03 6.50
C ILE A 331 -10.07 4.77 8.01
N VAL A 332 -10.34 3.54 8.42
CA VAL A 332 -10.18 3.10 9.81
C VAL A 332 -8.93 2.23 9.89
N TYR A 333 -7.95 2.64 10.69
CA TYR A 333 -6.73 1.86 10.92
C TYR A 333 -6.78 1.09 12.24
N ARG A 334 -6.58 -0.23 12.19
CA ARG A 334 -6.54 -1.07 13.41
C ARG A 334 -5.47 -0.57 14.37
N HIS A 335 -4.22 -0.51 13.92
CA HIS A 335 -3.11 -0.11 14.78
C HIS A 335 -2.98 1.42 14.94
N GLY A 336 -4.02 2.19 14.62
CA GLY A 336 -3.95 3.65 14.59
C GLY A 336 -3.17 4.18 13.40
N PHE A 337 -2.92 5.48 13.41
CA PHE A 337 -2.28 6.18 12.29
C PHE A 337 -1.40 7.33 12.76
N CYS A 338 -0.50 7.76 11.88
CA CYS A 338 0.29 8.97 12.08
C CYS A 338 -0.54 10.21 11.76
N GLU A 339 -0.48 11.23 12.60
CA GLU A 339 -1.12 12.53 12.36
C GLU A 339 -0.72 13.14 10.99
N GLY A 340 0.50 12.87 10.52
CA GLY A 340 0.98 13.32 9.21
C GLY A 340 0.39 12.54 8.01
N MET A 341 -0.34 11.45 8.24
CA MET A 341 -1.00 10.66 7.22
C MET A 341 -2.27 11.38 6.73
N LEU A 342 -2.08 12.36 5.86
CA LEU A 342 -3.16 13.18 5.32
C LEU A 342 -3.43 12.86 3.85
N ILE A 343 -4.70 12.63 3.52
CA ILE A 343 -5.22 12.52 2.16
C ILE A 343 -6.43 13.47 2.04
N PRO A 344 -6.36 14.50 1.17
CA PRO A 344 -7.48 15.42 0.96
C PRO A 344 -8.78 14.68 0.62
N GLY A 345 -9.87 15.02 1.30
CA GLY A 345 -11.17 14.35 1.13
C GLY A 345 -11.34 13.05 1.92
N VAL A 346 -10.36 12.66 2.74
CA VAL A 346 -10.43 11.44 3.54
C VAL A 346 -10.20 11.74 5.03
N LEU A 347 -11.12 11.27 5.88
CA LEU A 347 -10.97 11.29 7.33
C LEU A 347 -10.17 10.05 7.78
N MET A 348 -9.12 10.24 8.58
CA MET A 348 -8.40 9.14 9.20
C MET A 348 -9.02 8.84 10.57
N LEU A 349 -9.32 7.56 10.79
CA LEU A 349 -9.90 7.02 12.01
C LEU A 349 -9.03 5.87 12.53
N ASP A 350 -9.24 5.48 13.77
CA ASP A 350 -8.59 4.33 14.39
C ASP A 350 -9.58 3.47 15.17
N GLN A 351 -9.09 2.34 15.69
CA GLN A 351 -9.92 1.38 16.41
C GLN A 351 -10.42 1.83 17.79
N THR A 352 -10.15 3.06 18.25
CA THR A 352 -10.43 3.49 19.64
C THR A 352 -11.87 3.22 20.12
N PRO A 353 -12.94 3.47 19.32
CA PRO A 353 -14.31 3.18 19.76
C PRO A 353 -14.78 1.75 19.43
N LEU A 354 -13.94 0.93 18.83
CA LEU A 354 -14.31 -0.40 18.32
C LEU A 354 -14.07 -1.48 19.36
N ASP A 355 -14.97 -2.46 19.40
CA ASP A 355 -14.76 -3.70 20.14
C ASP A 355 -13.91 -4.68 19.31
N ILE A 356 -12.62 -4.73 19.62
CA ILE A 356 -11.65 -5.57 18.92
C ILE A 356 -11.44 -6.94 19.57
N THR A 357 -12.23 -7.29 20.60
CA THR A 357 -12.09 -8.56 21.35
C THR A 357 -12.16 -9.78 20.45
N ILE A 358 -13.07 -9.77 19.46
CA ILE A 358 -13.22 -10.82 18.43
C ILE A 358 -11.93 -11.13 17.65
N MET A 359 -10.96 -10.20 17.63
CA MET A 359 -9.68 -10.42 16.96
C MET A 359 -8.67 -11.23 17.79
N TYR A 360 -8.98 -11.50 19.06
CA TYR A 360 -8.15 -12.24 20.01
C TYR A 360 -8.81 -13.53 20.50
N ASP A 361 -10.08 -13.76 20.17
CA ASP A 361 -10.82 -14.97 20.49
C ASP A 361 -10.51 -16.08 19.45
N GLU A 362 -9.26 -16.55 19.38
CA GLU A 362 -8.87 -17.83 18.76
C GLU A 362 -7.73 -18.51 19.53
#